data_AF-A0A947X8R5-F1
#
_entry.id   AF-A0A947X8R5-F1
#
_cell.length_a   1.000
_cell.length_b   1.000
_cell.length_c   1.000
_cell.angle_alpha   90.00
_cell.angle_beta   90.00
_cell.angle_gamma   90.00
#
_symmetry.space_group_name_H-M   'P 1'
#
loop_
_entity.id
_entity.type
_entity.pdbx_description
1 polymer ?
#
loop_
_entity_poly.entity_id
_entity_poly.type
_entity_poly.pdbx_seq_one_letter_code
_entity_poly.pdbx_strand_id
1 'polypeptide(L)'
;MRKHLIIVSYDGISTYYCGIGTTMQDTIASLNELVNSEKIKISLAYISADPDGKVFSHRHLQDSVELVKKTGGHLIPICNGTAGFNEFDMWQSFPQWKYACASLATALNMILEDEDDNILML
;
A
#
# COMPACT_ATOMS: atom_id res chain seq x y z
N MET A 1 -18.75 6.71 -13.38
CA MET A 1 -17.34 6.94 -13.01
C MET A 1 -17.20 6.70 -11.54
N ARG A 2 -16.49 5.65 -11.16
CA ARG A 2 -16.16 5.37 -9.77
C ARG A 2 -14.79 5.99 -9.49
N LYS A 3 -14.60 6.61 -8.33
CA LYS A 3 -13.26 7.06 -7.92
C LYS A 3 -12.43 5.84 -7.51
N HIS A 4 -11.23 5.72 -8.07
CA HIS A 4 -10.28 4.68 -7.71
C HIS A 4 -9.01 5.34 -7.18
N LEU A 5 -8.85 5.30 -5.87
CA LEU A 5 -7.67 5.81 -5.20
C LEU A 5 -6.64 4.68 -5.06
N ILE A 6 -5.45 4.91 -5.58
CA ILE A 6 -4.34 3.97 -5.52
C ILE A 6 -3.25 4.64 -4.71
N ILE A 7 -2.93 4.07 -3.55
CA ILE A 7 -1.93 4.62 -2.66
C ILE A 7 -0.72 3.69 -2.66
N VAL A 8 0.46 4.25 -2.93
CA VAL A 8 1.71 3.51 -2.96
C VAL A 8 2.48 3.83 -1.70
N SER A 9 2.86 2.81 -0.92
CA SER A 9 3.71 2.95 0.26
C SER A 9 5.03 2.23 0.04
N TYR A 10 6.10 3.01 0.01
CA TYR A 10 7.47 2.50 -0.11
C TYR A 10 7.96 1.87 1.20
N ASP A 11 7.47 2.34 2.34
CA ASP A 11 7.95 1.92 3.65
C ASP A 11 7.12 0.76 4.25
N GLY A 12 6.25 0.19 3.44
CA GLY A 12 5.42 -0.97 3.74
C GLY A 12 4.19 -0.63 4.59
N ILE A 13 3.03 -1.08 4.14
CA ILE A 13 1.76 -1.00 4.89
C ILE A 13 1.74 -1.88 6.15
N SER A 14 2.70 -2.79 6.27
CA SER A 14 2.80 -3.77 7.33
C SER A 14 3.87 -3.37 8.37
N THR A 15 4.22 -2.09 8.52
CA THR A 15 5.29 -1.67 9.44
C THR A 15 4.82 -0.74 10.56
N TYR A 16 5.58 -0.65 11.67
CA TYR A 16 5.27 0.21 12.83
C TYR A 16 5.93 1.61 12.79
N TYR A 17 6.98 1.81 12.00
CA TYR A 17 7.98 2.86 12.28
C TYR A 17 8.03 4.04 11.30
N CYS A 18 7.16 4.09 10.28
CA CYS A 18 7.35 5.07 9.22
C CYS A 18 6.32 6.21 9.24
N GLY A 19 6.77 7.46 9.10
CA GLY A 19 5.90 8.64 8.93
C GLY A 19 4.96 8.56 7.70
N ILE A 20 5.38 7.94 6.60
CA ILE A 20 4.54 7.65 5.42
C ILE A 20 3.60 6.46 5.69
N GLY A 21 4.05 5.43 6.42
CA GLY A 21 3.22 4.31 6.87
C GLY A 21 2.10 4.78 7.80
N THR A 22 2.42 5.65 8.77
CA THR A 22 1.45 6.34 9.63
C THR A 22 0.55 7.26 8.82
N THR A 23 1.09 8.06 7.90
CA THR A 23 0.27 8.91 7.00
C THR A 23 -0.68 8.07 6.14
N MET A 24 -0.23 6.90 5.68
CA MET A 24 -1.05 5.93 4.97
C MET A 24 -2.14 5.37 5.88
N GLN A 25 -1.82 5.00 7.13
CA GLN A 25 -2.81 4.55 8.10
C GLN A 25 -3.84 5.63 8.44
N ASP A 26 -3.41 6.87 8.65
CA ASP A 26 -4.30 8.01 8.90
C ASP A 26 -5.16 8.31 7.67
N THR A 27 -4.59 8.17 6.47
CA THR A 27 -5.32 8.28 5.21
C THR A 27 -6.36 7.17 5.09
N ILE A 28 -5.99 5.92 5.40
CA ILE A 28 -6.89 4.76 5.42
C ILE A 28 -8.02 4.95 6.44
N ALA A 29 -7.69 5.41 7.65
CA ALA A 29 -8.66 5.67 8.72
C ALA A 29 -9.65 6.76 8.32
N SER A 30 -9.14 7.88 7.80
CA SER A 30 -9.96 9.00 7.30
C SER A 30 -10.83 8.57 6.11
N LEU A 31 -10.27 7.77 5.20
CA LEU A 31 -11.02 7.23 4.07
C LEU A 31 -12.09 6.25 4.54
N ASN A 32 -11.85 5.44 5.57
CA ASN A 32 -12.83 4.52 6.13
C ASN A 32 -14.10 5.22 6.62
N GLU A 33 -13.97 6.45 7.13
CA GLU A 33 -15.10 7.32 7.47
C GLU A 33 -15.84 7.83 6.21
N LEU A 34 -15.10 8.13 5.14
CA LEU A 34 -15.62 8.61 3.84
C LEU A 34 -16.20 7.51 2.94
N VAL A 35 -15.78 6.25 3.06
CA VAL A 35 -16.23 5.13 2.19
C VAL A 35 -17.74 4.90 2.29
N ASN A 36 -18.37 5.36 3.36
CA ASN A 36 -19.82 5.29 3.52
C ASN A 36 -20.59 6.36 2.71
N SER A 37 -19.94 7.44 2.25
CA SER A 37 -20.59 8.55 1.53
C SER A 37 -20.31 8.56 0.02
N GLU A 38 -19.11 8.15 -0.40
CA GLU A 38 -18.74 8.00 -1.81
C GLU A 38 -18.27 6.55 -2.03
N LYS A 39 -18.82 5.83 -3.03
CA LYS A 39 -18.40 4.46 -3.36
C LYS A 39 -16.99 4.43 -3.96
N ILE A 40 -15.96 4.76 -3.18
CA ILE A 40 -14.55 4.80 -3.60
C ILE A 40 -13.98 3.37 -3.64
N LYS A 41 -13.18 3.07 -4.66
CA LYS A 41 -12.32 1.88 -4.73
C LYS A 41 -10.95 2.27 -4.18
N ILE A 42 -10.40 1.52 -3.23
CA ILE A 42 -9.07 1.81 -2.65
C ILE A 42 -8.15 0.63 -2.92
N SER A 43 -7.06 0.88 -3.64
CA SER A 43 -5.98 -0.07 -3.85
C SER A 43 -4.72 0.40 -3.16
N LEU A 44 -3.96 -0.53 -2.60
CA LEU A 44 -2.74 -0.28 -1.86
C LEU A 44 -1.60 -1.05 -2.54
N ALA A 45 -0.59 -0.32 -3.01
CA ALA A 45 0.65 -0.91 -3.50
C ALA A 45 1.74 -0.72 -2.46
N TYR A 46 2.49 -1.78 -2.14
CA TYR A 46 3.41 -1.74 -1.01
C TYR A 46 4.63 -2.62 -1.18
N ILE A 47 5.75 -2.21 -0.60
CA ILE A 47 6.91 -3.08 -0.41
C ILE A 47 6.62 -4.00 0.78
N SER A 48 6.70 -5.31 0.57
CA SER A 48 6.56 -6.26 1.68
C SER A 48 7.83 -6.22 2.53
N ALA A 49 7.66 -5.99 3.83
CA ALA A 49 8.71 -6.22 4.81
C ALA A 49 8.80 -7.70 5.19
N ASP A 50 9.93 -8.10 5.76
CA ASP A 50 10.12 -9.43 6.33
C ASP A 50 9.08 -9.71 7.44
N PRO A 51 8.20 -10.74 7.31
CA PRO A 51 7.22 -11.09 8.34
C PRO A 51 7.82 -11.43 9.70
N ASP A 52 9.07 -11.89 9.74
CA ASP A 52 9.81 -12.22 10.97
C ASP A 52 10.63 -11.02 11.50
N GLY A 53 10.63 -9.90 10.77
CA GLY A 53 11.33 -8.68 11.12
C GLY A 53 10.68 -7.89 12.27
N LYS A 54 11.47 -7.19 13.08
CA LYS A 54 10.95 -6.45 14.25
C LYS A 54 10.00 -5.31 13.90
N VAL A 55 10.08 -4.81 12.67
CA VAL A 55 9.21 -3.71 12.21
C VAL A 55 7.87 -4.21 11.70
N PHE A 56 7.69 -5.52 11.49
CA PHE A 56 6.50 -6.08 10.87
C PHE A 56 5.29 -6.12 11.83
N SER A 57 4.15 -5.67 11.34
CA SER A 57 2.87 -5.59 12.03
C SER A 57 1.82 -6.42 11.30
N HIS A 58 1.47 -7.58 11.86
CA HIS A 58 0.38 -8.41 11.33
C HIS A 58 -0.95 -7.67 11.32
N ARG A 59 -1.19 -6.85 12.34
CA ARG A 59 -2.40 -6.05 12.46
C ARG A 59 -2.53 -5.07 11.29
N HIS A 60 -1.49 -4.30 10.98
CA HIS A 60 -1.56 -3.31 9.91
C HIS A 60 -1.75 -3.97 8.53
N LEU A 61 -1.15 -5.13 8.31
CA LEU A 61 -1.41 -5.92 7.11
C LEU A 61 -2.89 -6.34 7.03
N GLN A 62 -3.46 -6.84 8.14
CA GLN A 62 -4.86 -7.23 8.20
C GLN A 62 -5.81 -6.06 7.95
N ASP A 63 -5.58 -4.91 8.59
CA ASP A 63 -6.37 -3.69 8.40
C ASP A 63 -6.37 -3.25 6.91
N SER A 64 -5.21 -3.35 6.26
CA SER A 64 -5.06 -3.05 4.84
C SER A 64 -5.82 -4.04 3.95
N VAL A 65 -5.76 -5.34 4.26
CA VAL A 65 -6.52 -6.40 3.56
C VAL A 65 -8.03 -6.14 3.68
N GLU A 66 -8.51 -5.78 4.87
CA GLU A 66 -9.92 -5.50 5.10
C GLU A 66 -10.41 -4.28 4.33
N LEU A 67 -9.61 -3.21 4.28
CA LEU A 67 -9.94 -2.00 3.53
C LEU A 67 -10.13 -2.29 2.04
N VAL A 68 -9.14 -2.94 1.40
CA VAL A 68 -9.22 -3.20 -0.04
C VAL A 68 -10.39 -4.14 -0.37
N LYS A 69 -10.69 -5.11 0.51
CA LYS A 69 -11.87 -5.98 0.38
C LYS A 69 -13.17 -5.19 0.48
N LYS A 70 -13.29 -4.34 1.50
CA LYS A 70 -14.47 -3.49 1.74
C LYS A 70 -14.73 -2.55 0.56
N THR A 71 -13.67 -2.05 -0.07
CA THR A 71 -13.76 -1.09 -1.18
C THR A 71 -13.66 -1.75 -2.56
N GLY A 72 -13.45 -3.07 -2.65
CA GLY A 72 -13.28 -3.77 -3.92
C GLY A 72 -12.04 -3.33 -4.71
N GLY A 73 -10.99 -2.87 -4.03
CA GLY A 73 -9.69 -2.59 -4.64
C GLY A 73 -8.69 -3.73 -4.48
N HIS A 74 -7.41 -3.42 -4.64
CA HIS A 74 -6.34 -4.42 -4.73
C HIS A 74 -5.25 -4.19 -3.69
N LEU A 75 -4.75 -5.27 -3.10
CA LEU A 75 -3.51 -5.28 -2.32
C LEU A 75 -2.38 -5.76 -3.21
N ILE A 76 -1.38 -4.91 -3.48
CA ILE A 76 -0.39 -5.13 -4.52
C ILE A 76 1.02 -5.14 -3.91
N PRO A 77 1.61 -6.33 -3.68
CA PRO A 77 3.01 -6.41 -3.28
C PRO A 77 3.90 -6.09 -4.50
N ILE A 78 4.59 -4.96 -4.48
CA ILE A 78 5.45 -4.51 -5.61
C ILE A 78 6.89 -5.03 -5.49
N CYS A 79 7.29 -5.46 -4.30
CA CYS A 79 8.58 -6.13 -4.08
C CYS A 79 8.51 -6.96 -2.78
N ASN A 80 9.13 -8.13 -2.79
CA ASN A 80 9.44 -8.86 -1.57
C ASN A 80 10.77 -8.34 -1.03
N GLY A 81 10.73 -7.45 -0.05
CA GLY A 81 11.90 -7.06 0.70
C GLY A 81 12.29 -8.15 1.68
N THR A 82 13.57 -8.48 1.74
CA THR A 82 14.17 -9.16 2.90
C THR A 82 14.58 -8.15 3.99
N ALA A 83 14.29 -6.87 3.77
CA ALA A 83 14.55 -5.79 4.70
C ALA A 83 13.39 -5.65 5.69
N GLY A 84 13.69 -5.19 6.90
CA GLY A 84 12.70 -5.04 7.99
C GLY A 84 13.08 -5.72 9.29
N PHE A 85 14.32 -6.21 9.43
CA PHE A 85 14.76 -6.63 10.77
C PHE A 85 14.74 -5.46 11.76
N ASN A 86 15.03 -4.25 11.29
CA ASN A 86 14.83 -2.98 12.00
C ASN A 86 14.49 -1.84 11.01
N GLU A 87 14.21 -0.65 11.53
CA GLU A 87 13.81 0.51 10.70
C GLU A 87 14.93 0.92 9.73
N PHE A 88 16.18 0.95 10.18
CA PHE A 88 17.32 1.37 9.37
C PHE A 88 17.57 0.47 8.16
N ASP A 89 17.39 -0.83 8.33
CA ASP A 89 17.50 -1.85 7.28
C ASP A 89 16.45 -1.66 6.18
N MET A 90 15.21 -1.28 6.55
CA MET A 90 14.14 -0.93 5.61
C MET A 90 14.56 0.20 4.64
N TRP A 91 15.21 1.25 5.14
CA TRP A 91 15.62 2.42 4.35
C TRP A 91 16.78 2.14 3.37
N GLN A 92 17.62 1.15 3.64
CA GLN A 92 18.81 0.85 2.80
C GLN A 92 18.52 -0.03 1.58
N SER A 93 17.25 -0.40 1.35
CA SER A 93 16.79 -1.28 0.29
C SER A 93 16.92 -0.74 -1.15
N PHE A 94 17.88 0.15 -1.45
CA PHE A 94 18.01 0.86 -2.74
C PHE A 94 17.90 -0.02 -4.01
N PRO A 95 18.47 -1.25 -4.07
CA PRO A 95 18.28 -2.14 -5.22
C PRO A 95 16.82 -2.56 -5.44
N GLN A 96 16.05 -2.77 -4.37
CA GLN A 96 14.65 -3.19 -4.41
C GLN A 96 13.75 -2.09 -5.01
N TRP A 97 14.12 -0.81 -4.87
CA TRP A 97 13.37 0.33 -5.43
C TRP A 97 13.22 0.27 -6.95
N LYS A 98 14.30 -0.11 -7.67
CA LYS A 98 14.26 -0.19 -9.13
C LYS A 98 13.26 -1.25 -9.61
N TYR A 99 13.18 -2.37 -8.89
CA TYR A 99 12.22 -3.43 -9.19
C TYR A 99 10.80 -3.03 -8.78
N ALA A 100 10.65 -2.33 -7.64
CA ALA A 100 9.35 -1.83 -7.17
C ALA A 100 8.66 -0.91 -8.18
N CYS A 101 9.39 0.01 -8.83
CA CYS A 101 8.84 0.88 -9.88
C CYS A 101 8.31 0.09 -11.09
N ALA A 102 9.08 -0.90 -11.57
CA ALA A 102 8.68 -1.71 -12.72
C ALA A 102 7.48 -2.62 -12.39
N SER A 103 7.47 -3.22 -11.20
CA SER A 103 6.34 -4.00 -10.70
C SER A 103 5.09 -3.14 -10.53
N LEU A 104 5.21 -1.91 -10.00
CA LEU A 104 4.09 -0.98 -9.87
C LEU A 104 3.51 -0.64 -11.24
N ALA A 105 4.33 -0.25 -12.21
CA ALA A 105 3.86 0.06 -13.56
C ALA A 105 3.13 -1.14 -14.20
N THR A 106 3.66 -2.34 -14.01
CA THR A 106 3.02 -3.58 -14.49
C THR A 106 1.68 -3.83 -13.81
N ALA A 107 1.61 -3.68 -12.49
CA ALA A 107 0.37 -3.87 -11.74
C ALA A 107 -0.69 -2.83 -12.10
N LEU A 108 -0.31 -1.56 -12.25
CA LEU A 108 -1.21 -0.49 -12.68
C LEU A 108 -1.82 -0.79 -14.05
N ASN A 109 -1.02 -1.25 -15.01
CA ASN A 109 -1.54 -1.66 -16.33
C ASN A 109 -2.58 -2.80 -16.28
N MET A 110 -2.65 -3.55 -15.19
CA MET A 110 -3.61 -4.66 -15.03
C MET A 110 -4.89 -4.29 -14.29
N ILE A 111 -4.89 -3.20 -13.52
CA ILE A 111 -6.01 -2.87 -12.61
C ILE A 111 -6.67 -1.52 -12.89
N LEU A 112 -6.05 -0.71 -13.74
CA LEU A 112 -6.61 0.55 -14.20
C LEU A 112 -7.67 0.26 -15.25
N GLU A 113 -8.88 0.75 -15.01
CA GLU A 113 -9.99 0.70 -15.95
C GLU A 113 -10.26 2.13 -16.45
N ASP A 114 -10.48 2.31 -17.75
CA ASP A 114 -10.67 3.62 -18.38
C ASP A 114 -11.91 4.37 -17.86
N GLU A 115 -12.88 3.64 -17.31
CA GLU A 115 -14.15 4.14 -16.77
C GLU A 115 -14.07 4.61 -15.31
N ASP A 116 -12.94 4.35 -14.65
CA ASP A 116 -12.64 4.81 -13.29
C ASP A 116 -11.91 6.16 -13.31
N ASP A 117 -12.25 7.03 -12.36
CA ASP A 117 -11.47 8.23 -12.06
C ASP A 117 -10.27 7.82 -11.21
N ASN A 118 -9.19 7.42 -11.89
CA ASN A 118 -8.00 6.84 -11.27
C ASN A 118 -7.08 7.93 -10.71
N ILE A 119 -6.84 7.90 -9.40
CA ILE A 119 -5.96 8.83 -8.68
C ILE A 119 -4.83 8.02 -8.06
N LEU A 120 -3.58 8.37 -8.40
CA LEU A 120 -2.39 7.76 -7.83
C LEU A 120 -1.73 8.70 -6.80
N MET A 121 -1.52 8.20 -5.60
CA MET A 121 -0.75 8.85 -4.53
C MET A 121 0.55 8.09 -4.30
N LEU A 122 1.67 8.81 -4.32
CA LEU A 122 3.03 8.30 -4.12
C LEU A 122 3.63 8.82 -2.81
#